data_AF-A0A1C6FC02-F1
#
_entry.id   AF-A0A1C6FC02-F1
#
_cell.length_a   1.000
_cell.length_b   1.000
_cell.length_c   1.000
_cell.angle_alpha   90.00
_cell.angle_beta   90.00
_cell.angle_gamma   90.00
#
_symmetry.space_group_name_H-M   'P 1'
#
loop_
_entity.id
_entity.type
_entity.pdbx_description
1 polymer ?
#
loop_
_entity_poly.entity_id
_entity_poly.type
_entity_poly.pdbx_seq_one_letter_code
_entity_poly.pdbx_strand_id
1 'polypeptide(L)'
;MNKIQYHYTNLAKQIFFLVCFLYFFLRFLIMMEIIFFRIDGYYESTNIPLTLLLYAVLFTIVILFFRGHKFCFSTYDEDHLIYHNTLLRTEKKLELADAKLAVLDTFGIKFFSAQNADPKTEKPIFFLPFFRDGIIEAVQIDKFYKMLKAKEDIRVVKKFKVLPGYSNKWKFVTIAYGFLAVILFMSCATPITVVIVLFQNH
;
A
#
# COMPACT_ATOMS: atom_id res chain seq x y z
N MET A 1 -1.60 2.04 24.65
CA MET A 1 -1.31 2.37 23.23
C MET A 1 -2.39 1.92 22.26
N ASN A 2 -3.13 2.87 21.70
CA ASN A 2 -4.07 2.68 20.61
C ASN A 2 -3.33 2.62 19.26
N LYS A 3 -3.91 1.94 18.26
CA LYS A 3 -3.32 1.80 16.93
C LYS A 3 -4.16 2.53 15.88
N ILE A 4 -3.49 3.20 14.95
CA ILE A 4 -4.04 3.73 13.70
C ILE A 4 -3.53 2.82 12.58
N GLN A 5 -4.46 2.02 12.06
CA GLN A 5 -4.24 1.09 10.97
C GLN A 5 -4.67 1.71 9.64
N TYR A 6 -4.01 1.25 8.59
CA TYR A 6 -4.35 1.56 7.21
C TYR A 6 -4.85 0.29 6.55
N HIS A 7 -6.03 0.35 5.96
CA HIS A 7 -6.57 -0.73 5.13
C HIS A 7 -6.35 -0.40 3.66
N TYR A 8 -6.38 -1.41 2.79
CA TYR A 8 -6.44 -1.09 1.36
C TYR A 8 -7.66 -0.24 1.07
N THR A 9 -7.46 0.72 0.17
CA THR A 9 -8.51 1.58 -0.37
C THR A 9 -9.63 0.77 -1.00
N ASN A 10 -9.34 -0.43 -1.53
CA ASN A 10 -10.28 -1.15 -2.37
C ASN A 10 -9.95 -2.64 -2.54
N LEU A 11 -10.95 -3.49 -2.35
CA LEU A 11 -10.93 -4.93 -2.64
C LEU A 11 -10.50 -5.21 -4.09
N ALA A 12 -10.92 -4.39 -5.06
CA ALA A 12 -10.55 -4.60 -6.46
C ALA A 12 -9.04 -4.43 -6.71
N LYS A 13 -8.34 -3.60 -5.92
CA LYS A 13 -6.86 -3.48 -6.00
C LYS A 13 -6.17 -4.76 -5.50
N GLN A 14 -6.71 -5.38 -4.44
CA GLN A 14 -6.21 -6.66 -3.96
C GLN A 14 -6.46 -7.78 -4.98
N ILE A 15 -7.66 -7.84 -5.56
CA ILE A 15 -7.97 -8.77 -6.65
C ILE A 15 -7.01 -8.55 -7.82
N PHE A 16 -6.79 -7.31 -8.24
CA PHE A 16 -5.88 -7.01 -9.34
C PHE A 16 -4.47 -7.59 -9.10
N PHE A 17 -3.87 -7.33 -7.93
CA PHE A 17 -2.56 -7.88 -7.62
C PHE A 17 -2.55 -9.41 -7.50
N LEU A 18 -3.65 -10.02 -7.04
CA LEU A 18 -3.79 -11.48 -7.02
C LEU A 18 -3.87 -12.05 -8.45
N VAL A 19 -4.58 -11.38 -9.35
CA VAL A 19 -4.62 -11.76 -10.77
C VAL A 19 -3.26 -11.54 -11.44
N CYS A 20 -2.53 -10.45 -11.11
CA CYS A 20 -1.14 -10.27 -11.56
C CYS A 20 -0.24 -11.40 -11.10
N PHE A 21 -0.35 -11.80 -9.83
CA PHE A 21 0.40 -12.93 -9.29
C PHE A 21 0.09 -14.21 -10.08
N LEU A 22 -1.19 -14.52 -10.28
CA LEU A 22 -1.63 -15.69 -11.05
C LEU A 22 -1.09 -15.66 -12.48
N TYR A 23 -1.18 -14.52 -13.17
CA TYR A 23 -0.69 -14.37 -14.53
C TYR A 23 0.82 -14.63 -14.64
N PHE A 24 1.62 -14.02 -13.75
CA PHE A 24 3.06 -14.26 -13.72
C PHE A 24 3.39 -15.69 -13.31
N PHE A 25 2.61 -16.29 -12.42
CA PHE A 25 2.78 -17.68 -12.01
C PHE A 25 2.55 -18.65 -13.19
N LEU A 26 1.48 -18.46 -13.96
CA LEU A 26 1.21 -19.27 -15.15
C LEU A 26 2.31 -19.13 -16.20
N ARG A 27 2.75 -17.89 -16.47
CA ARG A 27 3.88 -17.64 -17.38
C ARG A 27 5.17 -18.27 -16.89
N PHE A 28 5.42 -18.25 -15.59
CA PHE A 28 6.55 -18.93 -14.97
C PHE A 28 6.46 -20.45 -15.14
N LEU A 29 5.28 -21.07 -14.96
CA LEU A 29 5.09 -22.50 -15.20
C LEU A 29 5.41 -22.90 -16.64
N ILE A 30 4.96 -22.13 -17.64
CA ILE A 30 5.30 -22.37 -19.05
C ILE A 30 6.83 -22.37 -19.24
N MET A 31 7.53 -21.40 -18.65
CA MET A 31 8.99 -21.36 -18.74
C MET A 31 9.65 -22.54 -18.04
N MET A 32 9.10 -22.99 -16.91
CA MET A 32 9.60 -24.18 -16.22
C MET A 32 9.40 -25.44 -17.07
N GLU A 33 8.25 -25.59 -17.73
CA GLU A 33 7.99 -26.71 -18.66
C GLU A 33 8.94 -26.69 -19.85
N ILE A 34 9.20 -25.52 -20.46
CA ILE A 34 10.20 -25.38 -21.52
C ILE A 34 11.59 -25.85 -21.03
N ILE A 35 11.96 -25.49 -19.80
CA ILE A 35 13.26 -25.86 -19.21
C ILE A 35 13.31 -27.36 -18.89
N PHE A 36 12.26 -27.93 -18.31
CA PHE A 36 12.23 -29.32 -17.87
C PHE A 36 12.09 -30.30 -19.04
N PHE A 37 11.16 -30.04 -19.96
CA PHE A 37 10.93 -30.88 -21.13
C PHE A 37 11.90 -30.59 -22.27
N ARG A 38 12.76 -29.58 -22.12
CA ARG A 38 13.75 -29.16 -23.13
C ARG A 38 13.12 -28.97 -24.51
N ILE A 39 12.05 -28.19 -24.57
CA ILE A 39 11.30 -27.99 -25.80
C ILE A 39 12.21 -27.34 -26.85
N ASP A 40 12.39 -28.02 -27.98
CA ASP A 40 13.27 -27.61 -29.06
C ASP A 40 12.94 -26.20 -29.59
N GLY A 41 13.98 -25.44 -29.94
CA GLY A 41 13.87 -24.03 -30.39
C GLY A 41 13.58 -23.01 -29.28
N TYR A 42 12.90 -23.41 -28.20
CA TYR A 42 12.61 -22.54 -27.05
C TYR A 42 13.66 -22.70 -25.94
N TYR A 43 14.11 -23.92 -25.67
CA TYR A 43 15.13 -24.18 -24.65
C TYR A 43 16.45 -23.50 -24.99
N GLU A 44 16.92 -23.65 -26.23
CA GLU A 44 18.20 -23.10 -26.70
C GLU A 44 18.23 -21.57 -26.75
N SER A 45 17.08 -20.94 -26.97
CA SER A 45 16.92 -19.48 -26.99
C SER A 45 16.70 -18.88 -25.60
N THR A 46 16.49 -19.70 -24.56
CA THR A 46 16.18 -19.24 -23.21
C THR A 46 17.43 -19.08 -22.35
N ASN A 47 17.69 -17.85 -21.90
CA ASN A 47 18.67 -17.59 -20.86
C ASN A 47 18.08 -17.90 -19.48
N ILE A 48 18.25 -19.15 -19.03
CA ILE A 48 17.62 -19.66 -17.80
C ILE A 48 17.89 -18.78 -16.57
N PRO A 49 19.14 -18.41 -16.23
CA PRO A 49 19.41 -17.55 -15.07
C PRO A 49 18.68 -16.22 -15.11
N LEU A 50 18.68 -15.55 -16.27
CA LEU A 50 18.03 -14.25 -16.42
C LEU A 50 16.51 -14.36 -16.33
N THR A 51 15.92 -15.40 -16.92
CA THR A 51 14.48 -15.68 -16.85
C THR A 51 14.04 -15.91 -15.40
N LEU A 52 14.76 -16.72 -14.63
CA LEU A 52 14.45 -16.98 -13.22
C LEU A 52 14.54 -15.69 -12.38
N LEU A 53 15.59 -14.88 -12.61
CA LEU A 53 15.76 -13.59 -11.94
C LEU A 53 14.60 -12.63 -12.25
N LEU A 54 14.17 -12.56 -13.51
CA LEU A 54 13.05 -11.72 -13.93
C LEU A 54 11.77 -12.08 -13.16
N TYR A 55 11.40 -13.36 -13.11
CA TYR A 55 10.20 -13.78 -12.38
C TYR A 55 10.34 -13.56 -10.87
N ALA A 56 11.52 -13.79 -10.29
CA ALA A 56 11.77 -13.50 -8.87
C ALA A 56 11.55 -12.01 -8.55
N VAL A 57 12.03 -11.11 -9.41
CA VAL A 57 11.81 -9.66 -9.29
C VAL A 57 10.32 -9.32 -9.43
N LEU A 58 9.64 -9.87 -10.44
CA LEU A 58 8.21 -9.65 -10.64
C LEU A 58 7.37 -10.10 -9.44
N PHE A 59 7.58 -11.31 -8.92
CA PHE A 59 6.88 -11.81 -7.74
C PHE A 59 7.16 -10.95 -6.51
N THR A 60 8.41 -10.53 -6.31
CA THR A 60 8.78 -9.64 -5.20
C THR A 60 8.01 -8.32 -5.29
N ILE A 61 7.96 -7.71 -6.47
CA ILE A 61 7.22 -6.48 -6.72
C ILE A 61 5.74 -6.66 -6.40
N VAL A 62 5.10 -7.74 -6.89
CA VAL A 62 3.68 -8.01 -6.62
C VAL A 62 3.41 -8.20 -5.13
N ILE A 63 4.26 -8.96 -4.43
CA ILE A 63 4.12 -9.20 -2.98
C ILE A 63 4.29 -7.90 -2.19
N LEU A 64 5.27 -7.06 -2.53
CA LEU A 64 5.47 -5.75 -1.89
C LEU A 64 4.26 -4.85 -2.10
N PHE A 65 3.72 -4.78 -3.32
CA PHE A 65 2.53 -4.00 -3.61
C PHE A 65 1.25 -4.58 -3.01
N PHE A 66 1.17 -5.88 -2.78
CA PHE A 66 0.05 -6.54 -2.11
C PHE A 66 0.11 -6.39 -0.58
N ARG A 67 1.31 -6.30 0.01
CA ARG A 67 1.51 -6.14 1.46
C ARG A 67 1.77 -4.69 1.88
N GLY A 68 1.83 -3.75 0.94
CA GLY A 68 2.17 -2.35 1.13
C GLY A 68 1.50 -1.68 2.34
N HIS A 69 0.19 -1.87 2.49
CA HIS A 69 -0.59 -1.29 3.60
C HIS A 69 -0.15 -1.76 5.00
N LYS A 70 0.47 -2.94 5.13
CA LYS A 70 0.92 -3.47 6.44
C LYS A 70 2.26 -2.90 6.87
N PHE A 71 3.00 -2.27 5.97
CA PHE A 71 4.34 -1.79 6.28
C PHE A 71 4.34 -0.52 7.13
N CYS A 72 3.34 0.34 6.95
CA CYS A 72 3.22 1.58 7.68
C CYS A 72 2.03 1.50 8.65
N PHE A 73 2.25 1.81 9.91
CA PHE A 73 1.18 1.99 10.89
C PHE A 73 1.62 2.98 11.96
N SER A 74 0.66 3.56 12.66
CA SER A 74 0.96 4.48 13.75
C SER A 74 0.35 3.98 15.04
N THR A 75 1.02 4.20 16.16
CA THR A 75 0.49 3.94 17.50
C THR A 75 0.53 5.21 18.30
N TYR A 76 -0.48 5.43 19.13
CA TYR A 76 -0.55 6.61 19.98
C TYR A 76 -0.99 6.24 21.38
N ASP A 77 -0.56 7.07 22.33
CA ASP A 77 -1.07 7.12 23.69
C ASP A 77 -1.40 8.56 24.08
N GLU A 78 -1.70 8.81 25.34
CA GLU A 78 -1.92 10.16 25.85
C GLU A 78 -0.68 11.06 25.75
N ASP A 79 0.52 10.49 25.83
CA ASP A 79 1.77 11.27 25.88
C ASP A 79 2.59 11.20 24.59
N HIS A 80 2.49 10.09 23.86
CA HIS A 80 3.39 9.79 22.74
C HIS A 80 2.63 9.41 21.47
N LEU A 81 3.14 9.86 20.33
CA LEU A 81 2.74 9.40 19.00
C LEU A 81 3.95 8.77 18.31
N ILE A 82 3.80 7.53 17.85
CA ILE A 82 4.86 6.78 17.15
C ILE A 82 4.38 6.38 15.76
N TYR A 83 5.18 6.71 14.76
CA TYR A 83 5.03 6.22 13.39
C TYR A 83 6.03 5.11 13.13
N HIS A 84 5.54 3.94 12.74
CA HIS A 84 6.35 2.79 12.41
C HIS A 84 6.37 2.58 10.90
N ASN A 85 7.57 2.46 10.35
CA ASN A 85 7.80 1.97 8.99
C ASN A 85 8.56 0.64 9.06
N THR A 86 7.81 -0.45 8.99
CA THR A 86 8.32 -1.82 9.07
C THR A 86 9.21 -2.17 7.88
N LEU A 87 8.96 -1.58 6.71
CA LEU A 87 9.75 -1.82 5.51
C LEU A 87 11.17 -1.27 5.65
N LEU A 88 11.30 -0.04 6.15
CA LEU A 88 12.59 0.62 6.38
C LEU A 88 13.17 0.35 7.78
N ARG A 89 12.45 -0.39 8.64
CA ARG A 89 12.76 -0.58 10.06
C ARG A 89 13.05 0.73 10.79
N THR A 90 12.31 1.78 10.44
CA THR A 90 12.45 3.11 11.03
C THR A 90 11.24 3.45 11.86
N GLU A 91 11.49 4.12 12.98
CA GLU A 91 10.45 4.65 13.85
C GLU A 91 10.68 6.13 14.06
N LYS A 92 9.59 6.91 14.04
CA LYS A 92 9.63 8.32 14.43
C LYS A 92 8.68 8.53 15.58
N LYS A 93 9.18 9.10 16.66
CA LYS A 93 8.41 9.39 17.87
C LYS A 93 8.19 10.90 17.99
N LEU A 94 7.04 11.28 18.50
CA LEU A 94 6.66 12.63 18.87
C LEU A 94 6.12 12.59 20.30
N GLU A 95 6.64 13.46 21.15
CA GLU A 95 6.05 13.76 22.44
C GLU A 95 4.93 14.79 22.22
N LEU A 96 3.72 14.46 22.68
CA LEU A 96 2.55 15.30 22.46
C LEU A 96 2.61 16.62 23.24
N ALA A 97 3.43 16.69 24.29
CA ALA A 97 3.71 17.91 25.05
C ALA A 97 4.39 19.00 24.20
N ASP A 98 5.22 18.60 23.22
CA ASP A 98 5.92 19.53 22.34
C ASP A 98 5.03 20.09 21.23
N ALA A 99 3.87 19.46 20.99
CA ALA A 99 2.96 19.84 19.93
C ALA A 99 1.90 20.81 20.46
N LYS A 100 1.86 22.03 19.92
CA LYS A 100 0.84 23.04 20.27
C LYS A 100 -0.21 23.27 19.19
N LEU A 101 0.08 22.86 17.95
CA LEU A 101 -0.85 22.94 16.83
C LEU A 101 -0.83 21.62 16.04
N ALA A 102 -2.01 21.06 15.81
CA ALA A 102 -2.21 19.89 14.95
C ALA A 102 -3.08 20.27 13.74
N VAL A 103 -2.49 20.23 12.54
CA VAL A 103 -3.19 20.50 11.28
C VAL A 103 -3.49 19.19 10.58
N LEU A 104 -4.77 18.86 10.52
CA LEU A 104 -5.30 17.69 9.85
C LEU A 104 -5.57 18.03 8.38
N ASP A 105 -4.69 17.55 7.50
CA ASP A 105 -4.76 17.74 6.05
C ASP A 105 -5.14 16.42 5.33
N THR A 106 -5.44 16.52 4.05
CA THR A 106 -5.71 15.39 3.17
C THR A 106 -4.54 14.42 3.02
N PHE A 107 -3.30 14.88 3.22
CA PHE A 107 -2.10 14.06 3.10
C PHE A 107 -1.61 13.45 4.42
N GLY A 108 -2.12 13.90 5.56
CA GLY A 108 -1.57 13.54 6.86
C GLY A 108 -1.89 14.56 7.94
N ILE A 109 -1.37 14.29 9.14
CA ILE A 109 -1.46 15.20 10.28
C ILE A 109 -0.09 15.83 10.49
N LYS A 110 -0.04 17.17 10.44
CA LYS A 110 1.17 17.96 10.69
C LYS A 110 1.10 18.53 12.10
N PHE A 111 2.15 18.33 12.89
CA PHE A 111 2.28 18.89 14.22
C PHE A 111 3.31 20.01 14.21
N PHE A 112 3.04 21.08 14.96
CA PHE A 112 3.91 22.26 15.10
C PHE A 112 4.09 22.61 16.58
N SER A 113 5.24 23.20 16.91
CA SER A 113 5.59 23.61 18.27
C SER A 113 4.96 24.92 18.72
N ALA A 114 4.49 25.76 17.77
CA ALA A 114 3.83 27.03 18.06
C ALA A 114 2.32 26.98 17.71
N GLN A 115 1.47 27.58 18.54
CA GLN A 115 0.01 27.62 18.31
C GLN A 115 -0.39 28.45 17.09
N ASN A 116 0.44 29.43 16.71
CA ASN A 116 0.22 30.35 15.60
C ASN A 116 1.12 30.05 14.39
N ALA A 117 1.73 28.86 14.35
CA ALA A 117 2.56 28.42 13.23
C ALA A 117 1.77 28.51 11.92
N ASP A 118 2.30 29.25 10.93
CA ASP A 118 1.71 29.24 9.59
C ASP A 118 2.13 27.93 8.88
N PRO A 119 1.18 27.05 8.51
CA PRO A 119 1.48 25.77 7.88
C PRO A 119 2.15 25.89 6.51
N LYS A 120 2.27 27.10 5.94
CA LYS A 120 2.92 27.36 4.64
C LYS A 120 4.40 27.70 4.75
N THR A 121 4.83 28.35 5.84
CA THR A 121 6.19 28.85 6.01
C THR A 121 6.97 28.05 7.04
N GLU A 122 6.31 27.53 8.07
CA GLU A 122 6.96 26.76 9.12
C GLU A 122 7.02 25.26 8.81
N LYS A 123 8.14 24.63 9.16
CA LYS A 123 8.30 23.18 9.05
C LYS A 123 7.63 22.49 10.25
N PRO A 124 6.86 21.42 10.03
CA PRO A 124 6.26 20.66 11.11
C PRO A 124 7.35 19.93 11.91
N ILE A 125 7.21 19.90 13.24
CA ILE A 125 8.07 19.09 14.13
C ILE A 125 7.88 17.59 13.86
N PHE A 126 6.67 17.22 13.45
CA PHE A 126 6.34 15.86 13.10
C PHE A 126 5.25 15.84 12.03
N PHE A 127 5.40 14.93 11.08
CA PHE A 127 4.40 14.66 10.07
C PHE A 127 4.00 13.20 10.15
N LEU A 128 2.72 12.98 10.43
CA LEU A 128 2.08 11.69 10.35
C LEU A 128 1.50 11.53 8.94
N PRO A 129 2.19 10.86 8.00
CA PRO A 129 1.66 10.68 6.66
C PRO A 129 0.45 9.75 6.71
N PHE A 130 -0.62 10.16 6.03
CA PHE A 130 -1.67 9.22 5.70
C PHE A 130 -1.20 8.31 4.57
N PHE A 131 -1.38 7.00 4.74
CA PHE A 131 -0.94 6.03 3.75
C PHE A 131 -1.67 6.27 2.43
N ARG A 132 -0.94 6.73 1.41
CA ARG A 132 -1.51 7.18 0.12
C ARG A 132 -2.25 6.07 -0.63
N ASP A 133 -1.87 4.82 -0.40
CA ASP A 133 -2.44 3.66 -1.09
C ASP A 133 -3.57 2.97 -0.31
N GLY A 134 -3.98 3.53 0.84
CA GLY A 134 -4.95 2.93 1.74
C GLY A 134 -5.99 3.91 2.28
N ILE A 135 -7.09 3.34 2.78
CA ILE A 135 -8.09 4.06 3.55
C ILE A 135 -7.68 3.95 5.01
N ILE A 136 -7.65 5.09 5.70
CA ILE A 136 -7.45 5.12 7.14
C ILE A 136 -8.74 4.72 7.82
N GLU A 137 -8.63 3.93 8.89
CA GLU A 137 -9.79 3.55 9.67
C GLU A 137 -10.41 4.77 10.36
N ALA A 138 -11.62 5.14 9.92
CA ALA A 138 -12.27 6.38 10.33
C ALA A 138 -12.52 6.42 11.85
N VAL A 139 -12.87 5.28 12.45
CA VAL A 139 -13.10 5.14 13.89
C VAL A 139 -11.83 5.42 14.70
N GLN A 140 -10.68 4.92 14.25
CA GLN A 140 -9.40 5.09 14.94
C GLN A 140 -8.91 6.54 14.84
N ILE A 141 -9.08 7.18 13.68
CA ILE A 141 -8.77 8.60 13.50
C ILE A 141 -9.73 9.50 14.27
N ASP A 142 -11.01 9.17 14.35
CA ASP A 142 -11.97 9.93 15.15
C ASP A 142 -11.63 9.86 16.65
N LYS A 143 -11.27 8.67 17.15
CA LYS A 143 -10.74 8.51 18.52
C LYS A 143 -9.49 9.35 18.76
N PHE A 144 -8.54 9.33 17.82
CA PHE A 144 -7.32 10.13 17.90
C PHE A 144 -7.62 11.63 17.89
N TYR A 145 -8.53 12.08 17.02
CA TYR A 145 -8.97 13.48 16.95
C TYR A 145 -9.64 13.94 18.24
N LYS A 146 -10.51 13.11 18.83
CA LYS A 146 -11.16 13.39 20.11
C LYS A 146 -10.14 13.52 21.25
N MET A 147 -9.13 12.65 21.27
CA MET A 147 -8.03 12.73 22.25
C MET A 147 -7.24 14.03 22.09
N LEU A 148 -6.86 14.41 20.85
CA LEU A 148 -6.15 15.66 20.62
C LEU A 148 -6.97 16.90 21.02
N LYS A 149 -8.28 16.88 20.78
CA LYS A 149 -9.18 17.99 21.15
C LYS A 149 -9.42 18.09 22.66
N ALA A 150 -9.29 16.99 23.39
CA ALA A 150 -9.44 16.97 24.85
C ALA A 150 -8.23 17.60 25.56
N LYS A 151 -7.06 17.70 24.91
CA LYS A 151 -5.90 18.41 25.43
C LYS A 151 -6.06 19.92 25.18
N GLU A 152 -6.16 20.71 26.25
CA GLU A 152 -6.32 22.17 26.16
C GLU A 152 -5.12 22.86 25.48
N ASP A 153 -3.93 22.28 25.58
CA ASP A 153 -2.69 22.85 25.04
C ASP A 153 -2.57 22.75 23.51
N ILE A 154 -3.37 21.88 22.86
CA ILE A 154 -3.25 21.58 21.43
C ILE A 154 -4.41 22.20 20.65
N ARG A 155 -4.08 23.20 19.82
CA ARG A 155 -5.04 23.73 18.85
C ARG A 155 -5.18 22.75 17.68
N VAL A 156 -6.39 22.26 17.44
CA VAL A 156 -6.66 21.31 16.34
C VAL A 156 -7.36 22.02 15.17
N VAL A 157 -6.76 21.98 13.98
CA VAL A 157 -7.31 22.57 12.75
C VAL A 157 -7.59 21.49 11.71
N LYS A 158 -8.86 21.32 11.35
CA LYS A 158 -9.29 20.35 10.32
C LYS A 158 -9.46 21.06 8.98
N LYS A 159 -8.60 20.76 7.99
CA LYS A 159 -8.68 21.33 6.63
C LYS A 159 -9.52 20.51 5.67
N PHE A 160 -9.69 19.21 5.90
CA PHE A 160 -10.44 18.34 4.99
C PHE A 160 -11.92 18.23 5.36
N LYS A 161 -12.81 18.32 4.36
CA LYS A 161 -14.25 18.05 4.48
C LYS A 161 -14.56 16.55 4.46
N VAL A 162 -13.79 15.78 3.71
CA VAL A 162 -13.92 14.32 3.55
C VAL A 162 -12.60 13.66 3.92
N LEU A 163 -12.67 12.54 4.65
CA LEU A 163 -11.47 11.78 5.01
C LEU A 163 -10.72 11.31 3.75
N PRO A 164 -9.39 11.37 3.74
CA PRO A 164 -8.60 10.85 2.64
C PRO A 164 -8.90 9.36 2.39
N GLY A 165 -9.05 8.99 1.12
CA GLY A 165 -9.50 7.65 0.69
C GLY A 165 -11.01 7.53 0.46
N TYR A 166 -11.85 8.45 0.98
CA TYR A 166 -13.32 8.40 0.84
C TYR A 166 -13.88 9.35 -0.23
N SER A 167 -13.03 10.02 -1.01
CA SER A 167 -13.47 10.93 -2.06
C SER A 167 -13.93 10.19 -3.32
N ASN A 168 -14.76 10.83 -4.14
CA ASN A 168 -15.26 10.23 -5.40
C ASN A 168 -14.12 9.84 -6.37
N LYS A 169 -12.96 10.50 -6.31
CA LYS A 169 -11.78 10.14 -7.14
C LYS A 169 -11.31 8.71 -6.84
N TRP A 170 -11.34 8.28 -5.59
CA TRP A 170 -10.94 6.94 -5.18
C TRP A 170 -11.93 5.85 -5.65
N LYS A 171 -13.20 6.20 -5.88
CA LYS A 171 -14.18 5.31 -6.52
C LYS A 171 -13.82 5.04 -7.99
N PHE A 172 -13.39 6.05 -8.74
CA PHE A 172 -12.92 5.86 -10.12
C PHE A 172 -11.66 5.00 -10.19
N VAL A 173 -10.68 5.28 -9.32
CA VAL A 173 -9.47 4.44 -9.21
C VAL A 173 -9.86 2.99 -8.90
N THR A 174 -10.86 2.81 -8.03
CA THR A 174 -11.37 1.48 -7.67
C THR A 174 -11.93 0.71 -8.86
N ILE A 175 -12.75 1.39 -9.67
CA ILE A 175 -13.34 0.84 -10.89
C ILE A 175 -12.25 0.50 -11.90
N ALA A 176 -11.27 1.39 -12.11
CA ALA A 176 -10.16 1.15 -13.02
C ALA A 176 -9.35 -0.12 -12.65
N TYR A 177 -9.03 -0.32 -11.37
CA TYR A 177 -8.39 -1.55 -10.90
C TYR A 177 -9.27 -2.79 -11.14
N GLY A 178 -10.58 -2.66 -10.98
CA GLY A 178 -11.53 -3.74 -11.30
C GLY A 178 -11.48 -4.15 -12.77
N PHE A 179 -11.53 -3.16 -13.69
CA PHE A 179 -11.41 -3.44 -15.12
C PHE A 179 -10.06 -4.06 -15.48
N LEU A 180 -8.96 -3.55 -14.93
CA LEU A 180 -7.63 -4.12 -15.14
C LEU A 180 -7.54 -5.57 -14.64
N ALA A 181 -8.16 -5.88 -13.49
CA ALA A 181 -8.23 -7.24 -12.98
C ALA A 181 -8.97 -8.18 -13.94
N VAL A 182 -10.11 -7.75 -14.47
CA VAL A 182 -10.89 -8.56 -15.42
C VAL A 182 -10.11 -8.78 -16.73
N ILE A 183 -9.53 -7.73 -17.31
CA ILE A 183 -8.74 -7.82 -18.55
C ILE A 183 -7.56 -8.78 -18.38
N LEU A 184 -6.83 -8.65 -17.27
CA LEU A 184 -5.68 -9.50 -17.01
C LEU A 184 -6.11 -10.94 -16.71
N PHE A 185 -7.23 -11.12 -16.02
CA PHE A 185 -7.79 -12.44 -15.75
C PHE A 185 -8.20 -13.16 -17.03
N MET A 186 -8.86 -12.48 -17.97
CA MET A 186 -9.16 -13.04 -19.29
C MET A 186 -7.88 -13.41 -20.05
N SER A 187 -6.82 -12.60 -19.91
CA SER A 187 -5.50 -12.89 -20.49
C SER A 187 -4.81 -14.13 -19.89
N CYS A 188 -5.31 -14.69 -18.79
CA CYS A 188 -4.80 -15.94 -18.22
C CYS A 188 -5.27 -17.19 -18.99
N ALA A 189 -6.31 -17.11 -19.83
CA ALA A 189 -6.83 -18.27 -20.56
C ALA A 189 -5.77 -18.92 -21.46
N THR A 190 -5.06 -18.12 -22.26
CA THR A 190 -3.98 -18.60 -23.14
C THR A 190 -2.87 -19.32 -22.37
N PRO A 191 -2.23 -18.71 -21.35
CA PRO A 191 -1.15 -19.40 -20.64
C PRO A 191 -1.65 -20.63 -19.87
N ILE A 192 -2.89 -20.66 -19.36
CA ILE A 192 -3.48 -21.88 -18.78
C ILE A 192 -3.53 -23.01 -19.82
N THR A 193 -4.07 -22.73 -21.00
CA THR A 193 -4.14 -23.73 -22.08
C THR A 193 -2.76 -24.24 -22.47
N VAL A 194 -1.77 -23.35 -22.57
CA VAL A 194 -0.39 -23.74 -22.91
C VAL A 194 0.19 -24.67 -21.85
N VAL A 195 0.07 -24.33 -20.56
CA VAL A 195 0.52 -25.19 -19.45
C VAL A 195 -0.11 -26.58 -19.57
N ILE A 196 -1.44 -26.66 -19.73
CA ILE A 196 -2.15 -27.94 -19.83
C ILE A 196 -1.65 -28.76 -21.03
N VAL A 197 -1.54 -28.13 -22.20
CA VAL A 197 -1.15 -28.83 -23.43
C VAL A 197 0.30 -29.30 -23.37
N LEU A 198 1.22 -28.48 -22.85
CA LEU A 198 2.62 -28.86 -22.72
C LEU A 198 2.79 -30.00 -21.72
N PHE A 199 2.09 -29.94 -20.59
CA PHE A 199 2.08 -30.99 -19.57
C PHE A 199 1.41 -32.29 -20.02
N GLN A 200 0.42 -32.24 -20.91
CA GLN A 200 -0.21 -33.45 -21.44
C GLN A 200 0.63 -34.15 -22.52
N ASN A 201 1.47 -33.39 -23.22
CA ASN A 201 2.25 -33.90 -24.35
C ASN A 201 3.66 -34.39 -23.96
N HIS A 202 4.04 -34.32 -22.67
CA HIS A 202 5.33 -34.79 -22.12
C HIS A 202 5.12 -35.49 -20.78
#